data_AF-A0A7Y5N3V5-F1
#
_entry.id   AF-A0A7Y5N3V5-F1
#
_cell.length_a   1.000
_cell.length_b   1.000
_cell.length_c   1.000
_cell.angle_alpha   90.00
_cell.angle_beta   90.00
_cell.angle_gamma   90.00
#
_symmetry.space_group_name_H-M   'P 1'
#
loop_
_entity.id
_entity.type
_entity.pdbx_description
1 polymer ?
#
loop_
_entity_poly.entity_id
_entity_poly.type
_entity_poly.pdbx_seq_one_letter_code
_entity_poly.pdbx_strand_id
1 'polypeptide(L)' 'MQKKKRPGTRRRKSLRLTFGPLPINLRAASRAFCLRFITEALRVHKGNISQTAIALGISRRSLQLKMKQYGLKADDF' A
#
# COMPACT_ATOMS: atom_id res chain seq x y z
N MET A 1 -10.95 -51.46 -14.67
CA MET A 1 -10.86 -51.21 -13.22
C MET A 1 -9.99 -49.98 -12.95
N GLN A 2 -10.40 -49.19 -11.97
CA GLN A 2 -9.98 -47.82 -11.72
C GLN A 2 -8.57 -47.73 -11.10
N LYS A 3 -7.72 -46.81 -11.59
CA LYS A 3 -6.67 -46.22 -10.77
C LYS A 3 -6.85 -44.69 -10.81
N LYS A 4 -7.56 -44.19 -9.80
CA LYS A 4 -7.80 -42.77 -9.53
C LYS A 4 -6.45 -42.04 -9.41
N LYS A 5 -6.01 -41.37 -10.47
CA LYS A 5 -4.94 -40.36 -10.39
C LYS A 5 -5.50 -39.17 -9.60
N ARG A 6 -5.17 -39.12 -8.32
CA ARG A 6 -5.51 -37.99 -7.44
C ARG A 6 -4.83 -36.73 -8.01
N PRO A 7 -5.54 -35.61 -8.23
CA PRO A 7 -4.92 -34.41 -8.74
C PRO A 7 -3.95 -33.87 -7.68
N GLY A 8 -2.72 -33.61 -8.12
CA GLY A 8 -1.67 -33.04 -7.28
C GLY A 8 -2.17 -31.81 -6.57
N THR A 9 -2.11 -31.85 -5.25
CA THR A 9 -2.32 -30.73 -4.33
C THR A 9 -1.38 -29.60 -4.74
N ARG A 10 -1.94 -28.60 -5.42
CA ARG A 10 -1.25 -27.34 -5.74
C ARG A 10 -0.88 -26.71 -4.41
N ARG A 11 0.37 -26.90 -3.97
CA ARG A 11 0.95 -26.26 -2.79
C ARG A 11 0.64 -24.78 -2.88
N ARG A 12 -0.26 -24.29 -2.02
CA ARG A 12 -0.44 -22.85 -1.80
C ARG A 12 0.93 -22.34 -1.38
N LYS A 13 1.66 -21.70 -2.31
CA LYS A 13 2.88 -20.96 -1.97
C LYS A 13 2.46 -20.01 -0.87
N SER A 14 2.90 -20.32 0.35
CA SER A 14 2.77 -19.44 1.48
C SER A 14 3.52 -18.17 1.10
N LEU A 15 2.77 -17.15 0.69
CA LEU A 15 3.26 -15.78 0.61
C LEU A 15 3.71 -15.45 2.03
N ARG A 16 4.99 -15.68 2.31
CA ARG A 16 5.63 -15.07 3.47
C ARG A 16 5.57 -13.58 3.18
N LEU A 17 4.55 -12.94 3.72
CA LEU A 17 4.51 -11.51 3.83
C LEU A 17 5.64 -11.14 4.78
N THR A 18 6.84 -10.94 4.24
CA THR A 18 7.96 -10.35 4.97
C THR A 18 7.60 -8.88 5.17
N PHE A 19 6.70 -8.62 6.11
CA PHE A 19 6.65 -7.32 6.75
C PHE A 19 8.03 -7.14 7.39
N GLY A 20 8.73 -6.05 7.06
CA GLY A 20 10.01 -5.72 7.69
C GLY A 20 9.89 -5.57 9.22
N PRO A 21 10.87 -4.95 9.91
CA PRO A 21 10.80 -4.79 11.36
C PRO A 21 9.44 -4.21 11.76
N LEU A 22 8.72 -4.96 12.59
CA LEU A 22 7.36 -4.60 12.97
C LEU A 22 7.39 -3.28 13.74
N PRO A 23 6.50 -2.34 13.42
CA PRO A 23 6.40 -1.07 14.12
C PRO A 23 6.11 -1.32 15.61
N ILE A 24 6.84 -0.61 16.48
CA ILE A 24 6.80 -0.77 17.94
C ILE A 24 5.40 -0.46 18.51
N ASN A 25 4.59 0.35 17.82
CA ASN A 25 3.22 0.68 18.23
C ASN A 25 2.27 0.91 17.05
N LEU A 26 0.95 0.89 17.35
CA LEU A 26 -0.12 1.05 16.35
C LEU A 26 -0.02 2.39 15.59
N ARG A 27 0.40 3.46 16.27
CA ARG A 27 0.57 4.78 15.65
C ARG A 27 1.68 4.76 14.59
N ALA A 28 2.83 4.15 14.90
CA ALA A 28 3.93 3.98 13.97
C ALA A 28 3.52 3.07 12.81
N ALA A 29 2.76 2.00 13.08
CA ALA A 29 2.25 1.09 12.06
C ALA A 29 1.32 1.79 11.07
N SER A 30 0.33 2.51 11.58
CA SER A 30 -0.60 3.29 10.78
C SER A 30 0.13 4.36 9.96
N ARG A 31 1.11 5.04 10.55
CA ARG A 31 1.95 6.03 9.86
C ARG A 31 2.74 5.40 8.70
N ALA A 32 3.43 4.28 8.94
CA ALA A 32 4.21 3.60 7.91
C ALA A 32 3.31 3.08 6.77
N PHE A 33 2.13 2.54 7.12
CA PHE A 33 1.14 2.13 6.14
C PHE A 33 0.61 3.32 5.32
N CYS A 34 0.18 4.40 5.97
CA CYS A 34 -0.34 5.58 5.31
C CYS A 34 0.69 6.20 4.37
N LEU A 35 1.95 6.31 4.82
CA LEU A 35 3.04 6.82 4.00
C LEU A 35 3.20 5.97 2.73
N ARG A 36 3.37 4.65 2.88
CA ARG A 36 3.49 3.75 1.74
C ARG A 36 2.30 3.83 0.79
N PHE A 37 1.09 3.87 1.34
CA PHE A 37 -0.14 3.91 0.54
C PHE A 37 -0.26 5.20 -0.27
N ILE A 38 0.02 6.36 0.33
CA ILE A 38 -0.01 7.65 -0.36
C ILE A 38 1.12 7.74 -1.39
N THR A 39 2.32 7.26 -1.06
CA THR A 39 3.45 7.22 -1.98
C THR A 39 3.15 6.41 -3.24
N GLU A 40 2.58 5.21 -3.10
CA GLU A 40 2.21 4.39 -4.25
C GLU A 40 1.08 5.06 -5.08
N ALA A 41 0.09 5.64 -4.42
CA ALA A 41 -0.97 6.37 -5.13
C ALA A 41 -0.42 7.58 -5.91
N LEU A 42 0.49 8.36 -5.32
CA LEU A 42 1.15 9.48 -5.98
C LEU A 42 1.98 9.03 -7.19
N ARG A 43 2.69 7.90 -7.11
CA ARG A 43 3.44 7.32 -8.24
C ARG A 43 2.54 6.92 -9.38
N VAL A 44 1.42 6.23 -9.09
CA VAL A 44 0.45 5.81 -10.12
C VAL A 44 -0.11 7.02 -10.87
N HIS A 45 -0.32 8.13 -10.16
CA HIS A 45 -0.87 9.36 -10.72
C HIS A 45 0.19 10.41 -11.10
N LYS A 46 1.49 10.06 -11.13
CA LYS A 46 2.61 10.94 -11.54
C LYS A 46 2.60 12.30 -10.82
N GLY A 47 2.45 12.27 -9.50
CA GLY A 47 2.42 13.48 -8.68
C GLY A 47 1.13 14.30 -8.77
N ASN A 48 0.12 13.88 -9.54
CA ASN A 48 -1.15 14.63 -9.62
C ASN A 48 -1.97 14.49 -8.33
N ILE A 49 -1.84 15.49 -7.45
CA ILE A 49 -2.48 15.53 -6.14
C ILE A 49 -4.01 15.46 -6.26
N SER A 50 -4.62 16.15 -7.22
CA SER A 50 -6.07 16.18 -7.38
C SER A 50 -6.60 14.80 -7.77
N GLN A 51 -5.98 14.16 -8.76
CA GLN A 51 -6.37 12.81 -9.18
C GLN A 51 -6.13 11.78 -8.08
N THR A 52 -5.01 11.90 -7.36
CA THR A 52 -4.67 11.03 -6.23
C THR A 52 -5.69 11.16 -5.10
N ALA A 53 -6.13 12.38 -4.78
CA ALA A 53 -7.13 12.61 -3.74
C ALA A 53 -8.48 11.97 -4.10
N ILE A 54 -8.90 12.08 -5.37
CA ILE A 54 -10.10 11.43 -5.89
C ILE A 54 -9.99 9.90 -5.78
N ALA A 55 -8.86 9.33 -6.22
CA ALA A 55 -8.63 7.89 -6.16
C ALA A 55 -8.58 7.35 -4.72
N LEU A 56 -8.08 8.14 -3.78
CA LEU A 56 -8.04 7.81 -2.35
C LEU A 56 -9.36 8.08 -1.63
N GLY A 57 -10.35 8.72 -2.28
CA GLY A 57 -11.62 9.07 -1.67
C GLY A 57 -11.52 10.11 -0.55
N ILE A 58 -10.51 10.98 -0.58
CA ILE A 58 -10.30 12.03 0.43
C ILE A 58 -10.27 13.42 -0.21
N SER A 59 -10.49 14.46 0.60
CA SER A 59 -10.35 15.83 0.10
C SER A 59 -8.89 16.12 -0.27
N ARG A 60 -8.68 16.95 -1.30
CA ARG A 60 -7.36 17.44 -1.69
C ARG A 60 -6.61 18.08 -0.52
N ARG A 61 -7.31 18.86 0.33
CA ARG A 61 -6.76 19.51 1.53
C ARG A 61 -6.26 18.46 2.54
N SER A 62 -7.05 17.41 2.78
CA SER A 62 -6.65 16.31 3.67
C SER A 62 -5.42 15.58 3.15
N LEU A 63 -5.34 15.35 1.82
CA LEU A 63 -4.16 14.75 1.21
C LEU A 63 -2.93 15.64 1.39
N GLN A 64 -3.03 16.94 1.11
CA GLN A 64 -1.93 17.89 1.29
C GLN A 64 -1.44 17.98 2.74
N LEU A 65 -2.35 17.97 3.71
CA LEU A 65 -1.99 17.91 5.14
C LEU A 65 -1.22 16.64 5.48
N LYS A 66 -1.69 15.48 5.00
CA LYS A 66 -0.99 14.20 5.19
C LYS A 66 0.39 14.21 4.51
N MET A 67 0.48 14.74 3.28
CA MET A 67 1.75 14.89 2.58
C MET A 67 2.74 15.76 3.37
N LYS A 68 2.29 16.90 3.90
CA LYS A 68 3.11 17.77 4.76
C LYS A 68 3.54 17.06 6.05
N GLN A 69 2.66 16.30 6.68
CA GLN A 69 2.96 15.54 7.88
C GLN A 69 4.00 14.42 7.65
N TYR A 70 4.02 13.85 6.44
CA TYR A 70 4.95 12.78 6.06
C TYR A 70 6.17 13.28 5.29
N GLY A 71 6.26 14.57 4.97
CA GLY A 71 7.37 15.16 4.22
C GLY A 71 7.38 14.78 2.73
N LEU A 72 6.23 14.41 2.16
CA LEU A 72 6.09 14.06 0.74
C LEU A 72 5.89 15.32 -0.09
N LYS A 73 6.60 15.45 -1.21
CA LYS A 73 6.33 16.48 -2.23
C LYS A 73 5.82 15.81 -3.50
N ALA A 74 4.97 16.52 -4.23
CA ALA A 74 4.43 16.01 -5.49
C ALA A 74 5.49 15.96 -6.60
N ASP A 75 6.49 16.84 -6.54
CA ASP A 75 7.59 16.94 -7.51
C ASP A 75 8.51 15.70 -7.51
N ASP A 76 8.50 14.91 -6.43
CA ASP A 76 9.31 13.70 -6.27
C ASP A 76 8.70 12.46 -7.00
N PHE A 77 7.53 12.58 -7.66
CA PHE A 77 6.75 11.46 -8.22
C PHE A 77 6.25 11.70 -9.64
#